data_AF-A0A850AJR3-F1
#
_entry.id   AF-A0A850AJR3-F1
#
_cell.length_a   1.000
_cell.length_b   1.000
_cell.length_c   1.000
_cell.angle_alpha   90.00
_cell.angle_beta   90.00
_cell.angle_gamma   90.00
#
_symmetry.space_group_name_H-M   'P 1'
#
loop_
_entity.id
_entity.type
_entity.pdbx_description
1 polymer ?
#
loop_
_entity_poly.entity_id
_entity_poly.type
_entity_poly.pdbx_seq_one_letter_code
_entity_poly.pdbx_strand_id
1 'polypeptide(L)'
;MDSQTSLSGNVQRFLDMIRAAKRGKLKIYIGMAAGVGKTYRMLLEAQELMASGIDLAIGFVETHGREDTARLTESIPAIPRKKLFYKGKQLEEMDVDAILFRKPAVALVDELAHTNIPGSRNEKRWQDAEELLEAGINVISTVNIQHIESINELVEKITGVKINERVPDRILQAADEVVNVDLTIDELLERLKTGKVYDLQKVPIALQNFFQKDKLLQLRDLALKEVSRLVEGKIAREIPAAGREKLQAIVTAISTNYRSGRKLIRKSSRLASLYNSKWYVVYVQTSKESTAKIDASDQRHLINNFKRAAELGAQVVQLSGDHVARAIVDFAKSKEASLLVIGKPAFGFFDLLGFRNFFRLKELTKLTSQEGIDILLVAPDEND
;
A
#
# COMPACT_ATOMS: atom_id res chain seq x y z
N MET A 1 -21.07 -15.96 6.54
CA MET A 1 -21.98 -15.42 5.51
C MET A 1 -21.37 -14.23 4.74
N ASP A 2 -20.32 -13.56 5.24
CA ASP A 2 -19.74 -12.37 4.58
C ASP A 2 -18.78 -12.64 3.39
N SER A 3 -18.29 -13.87 3.23
CA SER A 3 -17.32 -14.22 2.17
C SER A 3 -17.94 -14.49 0.80
N GLN A 4 -19.21 -14.90 0.73
CA GLN A 4 -19.92 -15.14 -0.54
C GLN A 4 -20.46 -13.84 -1.15
N THR A 5 -20.95 -12.92 -0.32
CA THR A 5 -21.50 -11.63 -0.76
C THR A 5 -20.40 -10.71 -1.31
N SER A 6 -19.19 -10.76 -0.74
CA SER A 6 -18.04 -9.97 -1.19
C SER A 6 -17.44 -10.47 -2.51
N LEU A 7 -17.48 -11.78 -2.77
CA LEU A 7 -16.98 -12.36 -4.02
C LEU A 7 -17.87 -11.98 -5.21
N SER A 8 -19.20 -12.08 -5.06
CA SER A 8 -20.19 -11.71 -6.08
C SER A 8 -20.09 -10.23 -6.52
N GLY A 9 -19.83 -9.32 -5.57
CA GLY A 9 -19.64 -7.90 -5.88
C GLY A 9 -18.38 -7.60 -6.68
N ASN A 10 -17.29 -8.36 -6.46
CA ASN A 10 -16.06 -8.21 -7.24
C ASN A 10 -16.22 -8.74 -8.67
N VAL A 11 -16.94 -9.85 -8.85
CA VAL A 11 -17.25 -10.41 -10.18
C VAL A 11 -18.03 -9.42 -11.03
N GLN A 12 -19.10 -8.83 -10.49
CA GLN A 12 -19.93 -7.89 -11.24
C GLN A 12 -19.15 -6.65 -11.70
N ARG A 13 -18.29 -6.10 -10.82
CA ARG A 13 -17.42 -4.98 -11.17
C ARG A 13 -16.44 -5.33 -12.30
N PHE A 14 -15.88 -6.53 -12.26
CA PHE A 14 -14.98 -6.99 -13.30
C PHE A 14 -15.71 -7.14 -14.66
N LEU A 15 -16.93 -7.67 -14.66
CA LEU A 15 -17.76 -7.76 -15.87
C LEU A 15 -18.07 -6.39 -16.50
N ASP A 16 -18.38 -5.39 -15.67
CA ASP A 16 -18.65 -4.03 -16.16
C ASP A 16 -17.39 -3.41 -16.80
N MET A 17 -16.20 -3.69 -16.25
CA MET A 17 -14.92 -3.26 -16.82
C MET A 17 -14.60 -3.95 -18.15
N ILE A 18 -14.90 -5.24 -18.31
CA ILE A 18 -14.66 -6.00 -19.55
C ILE A 18 -15.43 -5.37 -20.72
N ARG A 19 -16.68 -4.95 -20.49
CA ARG A 19 -17.56 -4.43 -21.55
C ARG A 19 -17.14 -3.07 -22.12
N ALA A 20 -16.25 -2.33 -21.45
CA ALA A 20 -15.95 -0.94 -21.76
C ALA A 20 -14.62 -0.70 -22.52
N ALA A 21 -13.77 -1.72 -22.75
CA ALA A 21 -12.37 -1.50 -23.11
C ALA A 21 -11.94 -2.07 -24.48
N LYS A 22 -11.01 -1.36 -25.15
CA LYS A 22 -10.30 -1.82 -26.38
C LYS A 22 -9.10 -2.73 -26.11
N ARG A 23 -8.57 -2.71 -24.88
CA ARG A 23 -7.48 -3.55 -24.37
C ARG A 23 -8.05 -4.47 -23.29
N GLY A 24 -7.53 -5.69 -23.18
CA GLY A 24 -7.88 -6.62 -22.12
C GLY A 24 -7.58 -6.05 -20.74
N LYS A 25 -8.31 -6.53 -19.74
CA LYS A 25 -8.24 -6.12 -18.34
C LYS A 25 -7.42 -7.07 -17.50
N LEU A 26 -6.61 -6.54 -16.60
CA LEU A 26 -5.74 -7.32 -15.72
C LEU A 26 -6.25 -7.30 -14.27
N LYS A 27 -6.55 -8.48 -13.75
CA LYS A 27 -6.85 -8.72 -12.33
C LYS A 27 -5.74 -9.51 -11.67
N ILE A 28 -5.24 -9.04 -10.53
CA ILE A 28 -4.13 -9.68 -9.81
C ILE A 28 -4.54 -10.03 -8.38
N TYR A 29 -4.40 -11.31 -8.04
CA TYR A 29 -4.43 -11.79 -6.67
C TYR A 29 -3.03 -11.71 -6.04
N ILE A 30 -2.86 -10.82 -5.07
CA ILE A 30 -1.62 -10.63 -4.32
C ILE A 30 -1.71 -11.38 -2.99
N GLY A 31 -0.61 -11.99 -2.54
CA GLY A 31 -0.53 -12.60 -1.22
C GLY A 31 0.83 -12.43 -0.56
N MET A 32 0.86 -12.49 0.76
CA MET A 32 2.10 -12.32 1.54
C MET A 32 3.12 -13.46 1.34
N ALA A 33 2.65 -14.66 1.02
CA ALA A 33 3.48 -15.86 0.90
C ALA A 33 2.80 -16.95 0.06
N ALA A 34 3.55 -17.98 -0.31
CA ALA A 34 2.98 -19.22 -0.83
C ALA A 34 2.06 -19.87 0.21
N GLY A 35 0.97 -20.50 -0.23
CA GLY A 35 0.05 -21.24 0.66
C GLY A 35 -1.15 -20.47 1.19
N VAL A 36 -1.22 -19.15 1.00
CA VAL A 36 -2.37 -18.31 1.41
C VAL A 36 -3.64 -18.52 0.57
N GLY A 37 -3.55 -19.27 -0.54
CA GLY A 37 -4.72 -19.66 -1.34
C GLY A 37 -5.02 -18.80 -2.57
N LYS A 38 -4.04 -18.04 -3.10
CA LYS A 38 -4.22 -17.19 -4.30
C LYS A 38 -4.80 -17.95 -5.50
N THR A 39 -4.14 -19.05 -5.91
CA THR A 39 -4.58 -19.90 -7.02
C THR A 39 -5.97 -20.47 -6.78
N TYR A 40 -6.26 -20.92 -5.56
CA TYR A 40 -7.57 -21.45 -5.19
C TYR A 40 -8.67 -20.40 -5.32
N ARG A 41 -8.43 -19.16 -4.86
CA ARG A 41 -9.36 -18.03 -5.01
C ARG A 41 -9.58 -17.64 -6.48
N MET A 42 -8.50 -17.59 -7.26
CA MET A 42 -8.57 -17.35 -8.69
C MET A 42 -9.45 -18.39 -9.42
N LEU A 43 -9.30 -19.68 -9.08
CA LEU A 43 -10.10 -20.74 -9.69
C LEU A 43 -11.57 -20.72 -9.26
N LEU A 44 -11.88 -20.38 -8.01
CA LEU A 44 -13.27 -20.19 -7.57
C LEU A 44 -13.95 -19.05 -8.35
N GLU A 45 -13.27 -17.92 -8.50
CA GLU A 45 -13.79 -16.82 -9.33
C GLU A 45 -13.97 -17.25 -10.80
N ALA A 46 -13.04 -18.03 -11.34
CA ALA A 46 -13.15 -18.54 -12.71
C ALA A 46 -14.41 -19.41 -12.91
N GLN A 47 -14.75 -20.24 -11.92
CA GLN A 47 -16.00 -21.03 -11.95
C GLN A 47 -17.24 -20.14 -11.92
N GLU A 48 -17.25 -19.08 -11.11
CA GLU A 48 -18.36 -18.11 -11.05
C GLU A 48 -18.53 -17.34 -12.38
N LEU A 49 -17.41 -16.93 -12.99
CA LEU A 49 -17.41 -16.28 -14.31
C LEU A 49 -17.96 -17.22 -15.39
N MET A 50 -17.53 -18.48 -15.38
CA MET A 50 -18.06 -19.50 -16.29
C MET A 50 -19.55 -19.77 -16.08
N ALA A 51 -20.01 -19.85 -14.83
CA ALA A 51 -21.43 -20.00 -14.50
C ALA A 51 -22.26 -18.80 -14.99
N SER A 52 -21.63 -17.62 -15.13
CA SER A 52 -22.22 -16.40 -15.70
C SER A 52 -22.11 -16.34 -17.23
N GLY A 53 -21.63 -17.40 -17.89
CA GLY A 53 -21.56 -17.52 -19.35
C GLY A 53 -20.32 -16.89 -20.00
N ILE A 54 -19.27 -16.57 -19.24
CA ILE A 54 -18.03 -16.00 -19.78
C ILE A 54 -17.11 -17.09 -20.35
N ASP A 55 -16.64 -16.91 -21.59
CA ASP A 55 -15.65 -17.80 -22.22
C ASP A 55 -14.28 -17.62 -21.56
N LEU A 56 -13.80 -18.66 -20.88
CA LEU A 56 -12.59 -18.62 -20.08
C LEU A 56 -11.73 -19.85 -20.37
N ALA A 57 -10.41 -19.67 -20.36
CA ALA A 57 -9.47 -20.78 -20.45
C ALA A 57 -8.31 -20.65 -19.45
N ILE A 58 -7.86 -21.80 -18.94
CA ILE A 58 -6.57 -21.90 -18.23
C ILE A 58 -5.46 -21.79 -19.27
N GLY A 59 -4.67 -20.71 -19.20
CA GLY A 59 -3.41 -20.60 -19.92
C GLY A 59 -2.30 -21.29 -19.15
N PHE A 60 -2.16 -20.96 -17.86
CA PHE A 60 -1.26 -21.64 -16.95
C PHE A 60 -1.78 -21.57 -15.52
N VAL A 61 -1.85 -22.71 -14.84
CA VAL A 61 -2.18 -22.82 -13.41
C VAL A 61 -1.26 -23.86 -12.79
N GLU A 62 -0.61 -23.52 -11.67
CA GLU A 62 0.22 -24.47 -10.94
C GLU A 62 -0.49 -24.91 -9.65
N THR A 63 -0.86 -26.19 -9.59
CA THR A 63 -1.60 -26.75 -8.46
C THR A 63 -0.68 -27.13 -7.31
N HIS A 64 0.64 -27.29 -7.56
CA HIS A 64 1.64 -27.73 -6.58
C HIS A 64 1.22 -29.05 -5.89
N GLY A 65 0.53 -29.95 -6.61
CA GLY A 65 0.05 -31.23 -6.09
C GLY A 65 -1.15 -31.16 -5.14
N ARG A 66 -1.83 -30.00 -5.04
CA ARG A 66 -2.99 -29.83 -4.14
C ARG A 66 -4.26 -30.39 -4.80
N GLU A 67 -4.76 -31.52 -4.29
CA GLU A 67 -5.97 -32.18 -4.81
C GLU A 67 -7.19 -31.26 -4.87
N ASP A 68 -7.42 -30.45 -3.82
CA ASP A 68 -8.54 -29.51 -3.79
C ASP A 68 -8.45 -28.45 -4.90
N THR A 69 -7.23 -28.03 -5.24
CA THR A 69 -6.99 -27.03 -6.30
C THR A 69 -7.08 -27.69 -7.68
N ALA A 70 -6.54 -28.91 -7.83
CA ALA A 70 -6.63 -29.69 -9.05
C ALA A 70 -8.08 -29.98 -9.44
N ARG A 71 -8.94 -30.35 -8.49
CA ARG A 71 -10.37 -30.57 -8.73
C ARG A 71 -11.09 -29.35 -9.31
N LEU A 72 -10.71 -28.14 -8.91
CA LEU A 72 -11.31 -26.92 -9.49
C LEU A 72 -10.92 -26.75 -10.97
N THR A 73 -9.71 -27.17 -11.36
CA THR A 73 -9.24 -27.04 -12.75
C THR A 73 -9.96 -27.98 -13.72
N GLU A 74 -10.48 -29.13 -13.26
CA GLU A 74 -11.16 -30.12 -14.12
C GLU A 74 -12.42 -29.54 -14.80
N SER A 75 -13.07 -28.60 -14.13
CA SER A 75 -14.28 -27.94 -14.64
C SER A 75 -14.01 -26.79 -15.62
N ILE A 76 -12.74 -26.38 -15.79
CA ILE A 76 -12.38 -25.18 -16.55
C ILE A 76 -11.63 -25.59 -17.83
N PRO A 77 -12.02 -25.10 -19.02
CA PRO A 77 -11.30 -25.39 -20.25
C PRO A 77 -9.82 -25.01 -20.12
N ALA A 78 -8.90 -25.91 -20.50
CA ALA A 78 -7.47 -25.66 -20.41
C ALA A 78 -6.81 -25.69 -21.79
N ILE A 79 -5.93 -24.71 -22.05
CA ILE A 79 -5.04 -24.74 -23.20
C ILE A 79 -3.88 -25.69 -22.88
N PRO A 80 -3.58 -26.68 -23.75
CA PRO A 80 -2.45 -27.57 -23.53
C PRO A 80 -1.14 -26.80 -23.36
N ARG A 81 -0.36 -27.16 -22.33
CA ARG A 81 0.94 -26.53 -22.07
C ARG A 81 1.94 -26.89 -23.15
N LYS A 82 2.81 -25.93 -23.50
CA LYS A 82 3.90 -26.13 -24.44
C LYS A 82 5.03 -26.90 -23.76
N LYS A 83 5.46 -28.00 -24.38
CA LYS A 83 6.57 -28.82 -23.87
C LYS A 83 7.89 -28.37 -24.49
N LEU A 84 8.86 -28.04 -23.65
CA LEU A 84 10.19 -27.54 -24.04
C LEU A 84 11.28 -28.42 -23.44
N PHE A 85 12.41 -28.57 -24.13
CA PHE A 85 13.58 -29.27 -23.61
C PHE A 85 14.66 -28.26 -23.24
N TYR A 86 15.04 -28.22 -21.96
CA TYR A 86 16.09 -27.34 -21.47
C TYR A 86 17.01 -28.08 -20.49
N LYS A 87 18.32 -28.00 -20.72
CA LYS A 87 19.36 -28.69 -19.93
C LYS A 87 19.08 -30.20 -19.72
N GLY A 88 18.60 -30.87 -20.77
CA GLY A 88 18.31 -32.31 -20.74
C GLY A 88 17.04 -32.70 -19.96
N LYS A 89 16.22 -31.74 -19.52
CA LYS A 89 14.91 -31.99 -18.89
C LYS A 89 13.78 -31.48 -19.78
N GLN A 90 12.70 -32.25 -19.84
CA GLN A 90 11.44 -31.80 -20.41
C GLN A 90 10.70 -30.96 -19.37
N LEU A 91 10.35 -29.74 -19.74
CA LEU A 91 9.65 -28.78 -18.91
C LEU A 91 8.39 -28.31 -19.66
N GLU A 92 7.42 -27.80 -18.92
CA GLU A 92 6.17 -27.29 -19.48
C GLU A 92 6.08 -25.78 -19.25
N GLU A 93 5.56 -25.07 -20.23
CA GLU A 93 5.34 -23.62 -20.19
C GLU A 93 3.96 -23.27 -20.75
N MET A 94 3.49 -22.06 -20.45
CA MET A 94 2.28 -21.52 -21.08
C MET A 94 2.41 -21.43 -22.61
N ASP A 95 1.38 -21.84 -23.34
CA ASP A 95 1.33 -21.69 -24.80
C ASP A 95 0.60 -20.40 -25.19
N VAL A 96 1.35 -19.29 -25.23
CA VAL A 96 0.83 -17.95 -25.57
C VAL A 96 0.19 -17.94 -26.95
N ASP A 97 0.82 -18.60 -27.94
CA ASP A 97 0.33 -18.63 -29.32
C ASP A 97 -1.02 -19.35 -29.41
N ALA A 98 -1.17 -20.47 -28.69
CA ALA A 98 -2.44 -21.20 -28.64
C ALA A 98 -3.55 -20.39 -27.94
N ILE A 99 -3.24 -19.64 -26.88
CA ILE A 99 -4.19 -18.75 -26.21
C ILE A 99 -4.63 -17.62 -27.16
N LEU A 100 -3.67 -16.98 -27.84
CA LEU A 100 -3.92 -15.91 -28.82
C LEU A 100 -4.73 -16.40 -30.02
N PHE A 101 -4.58 -17.67 -30.41
CA PHE A 101 -5.38 -18.29 -31.46
C PHE A 101 -6.79 -18.61 -30.98
N ARG A 102 -6.95 -19.18 -29.77
CA ARG A 102 -8.26 -19.54 -29.20
C ARG A 102 -9.10 -18.31 -28.83
N LYS A 103 -8.45 -17.20 -28.46
CA LYS A 103 -9.05 -15.93 -28.02
C LYS A 103 -10.19 -16.09 -27.00
N PRO A 104 -9.94 -16.69 -25.83
CA PRO A 104 -10.93 -16.68 -24.77
C PRO A 104 -11.21 -15.24 -24.32
N ALA A 105 -12.38 -14.98 -23.72
CA ALA A 105 -12.64 -13.68 -23.12
C ALA A 105 -11.74 -13.45 -21.88
N VAL A 106 -11.42 -14.51 -21.14
CA VAL A 106 -10.53 -14.48 -19.97
C VAL A 106 -9.51 -15.62 -20.02
N ALA A 107 -8.24 -15.33 -19.75
CA ALA A 107 -7.17 -16.31 -19.55
C ALA A 107 -6.68 -16.31 -18.10
N LEU A 108 -6.58 -17.49 -17.48
CA LEU A 108 -5.92 -17.65 -16.18
C LEU A 108 -4.43 -17.86 -16.37
N VAL A 109 -3.63 -17.00 -15.74
CA VAL A 109 -2.15 -16.98 -15.85
C VAL A 109 -1.55 -16.91 -14.46
N ASP A 110 -1.27 -18.06 -13.85
CA ASP A 110 -0.69 -18.13 -12.51
C ASP A 110 0.82 -17.81 -12.48
N GLU A 111 1.32 -17.44 -11.30
CA GLU A 111 2.72 -17.11 -11.01
C GLU A 111 3.30 -16.03 -11.96
N LEU A 112 2.74 -14.82 -11.89
CA LEU A 112 3.11 -13.68 -12.76
C LEU A 112 4.61 -13.34 -12.79
N ALA A 113 5.33 -13.69 -11.71
CA ALA A 113 6.77 -13.46 -11.54
C ALA A 113 7.68 -14.46 -12.25
N HIS A 114 7.11 -15.59 -12.70
CA HIS A 114 7.84 -16.71 -13.25
C HIS A 114 8.76 -16.28 -14.38
N THR A 115 9.98 -16.85 -14.36
CA THR A 115 10.94 -16.72 -15.45
C THR A 115 10.71 -17.85 -16.42
N ASN A 116 10.27 -17.49 -17.63
CA ASN A 116 9.96 -18.48 -18.65
C ASN A 116 11.20 -19.29 -19.04
N ILE A 117 10.96 -20.53 -19.45
CA ILE A 117 12.04 -21.44 -19.85
C ILE A 117 12.76 -20.87 -21.08
N PRO A 118 14.11 -20.88 -21.14
CA PRO A 118 14.85 -20.41 -22.31
C PRO A 118 14.39 -21.08 -23.61
N GLY A 119 14.19 -20.27 -24.66
CA GLY A 119 13.54 -20.70 -25.90
C GLY A 119 12.03 -20.42 -25.95
N SER A 120 11.45 -19.89 -24.86
CA SER A 120 10.10 -19.32 -24.85
C SER A 120 10.04 -18.00 -25.63
N ARG A 121 8.81 -17.59 -26.00
CA ARG A 121 8.53 -16.36 -26.74
C ARG A 121 9.02 -15.11 -26.00
N ASN A 122 8.68 -15.02 -24.72
CA ASN A 122 9.11 -13.96 -23.82
C ASN A 122 9.94 -14.52 -22.66
N GLU A 123 10.76 -13.69 -22.03
CA GLU A 123 11.61 -14.07 -20.89
C GLU A 123 10.82 -14.21 -19.58
N LYS A 124 9.74 -13.44 -19.44
CA LYS A 124 8.95 -13.36 -18.21
C LYS A 124 7.47 -13.60 -18.48
N ARG A 125 6.79 -14.29 -17.56
CA ARG A 125 5.36 -14.56 -17.69
C ARG A 125 4.49 -13.29 -17.67
N TRP A 126 4.93 -12.23 -16.98
CA TRP A 126 4.24 -10.94 -17.05
C TRP A 126 4.29 -10.30 -18.44
N GLN A 127 5.29 -10.61 -19.27
CA GLN A 127 5.33 -10.16 -20.67
C GLN A 127 4.29 -10.92 -21.50
N ASP A 128 4.15 -12.23 -21.26
CA ASP A 128 3.10 -13.02 -21.90
C ASP A 128 1.71 -12.47 -21.53
N ALA A 129 1.49 -12.14 -20.25
CA ALA A 129 0.25 -11.52 -19.81
C ALA A 129 0.02 -10.16 -20.49
N GLU A 130 1.05 -9.31 -20.64
CA GLU A 130 0.93 -8.04 -21.38
C GLU A 130 0.49 -8.27 -22.83
N GLU A 131 1.07 -9.26 -23.50
CA GLU A 131 0.73 -9.60 -24.89
C GLU A 131 -0.73 -10.09 -25.04
N LEU A 132 -1.22 -10.91 -24.10
CA LEU A 132 -2.62 -11.33 -24.07
C LEU A 132 -3.56 -10.12 -23.88
N LEU A 133 -3.22 -9.21 -22.98
CA LEU A 133 -4.00 -7.99 -22.73
C LEU A 133 -4.03 -7.09 -23.97
N GLU A 134 -2.90 -6.95 -24.68
CA GLU A 134 -2.83 -6.19 -25.94
C GLU A 134 -3.70 -6.79 -27.04
N ALA A 135 -3.84 -8.12 -27.07
CA ALA A 135 -4.75 -8.83 -27.98
C ALA A 135 -6.23 -8.72 -27.59
N GLY A 136 -6.56 -8.03 -26.49
CA GLY A 136 -7.93 -7.87 -26.00
C GLY A 136 -8.41 -8.98 -25.07
N ILE A 137 -7.55 -9.92 -24.68
CA ILE A 137 -7.87 -11.03 -23.77
C ILE A 137 -7.69 -10.54 -22.34
N ASN A 138 -8.71 -10.69 -21.50
CA ASN A 138 -8.59 -10.33 -20.08
C ASN A 138 -7.75 -11.38 -19.36
N VAL A 139 -6.94 -10.97 -18.37
CA VAL A 139 -6.05 -11.86 -17.64
C VAL A 139 -6.36 -11.80 -16.15
N ILE A 140 -6.54 -12.96 -15.54
CA ILE A 140 -6.55 -13.11 -14.08
C ILE A 140 -5.26 -13.84 -13.68
N SER A 141 -4.51 -13.24 -12.76
CA SER A 141 -3.18 -13.71 -12.39
C SER A 141 -2.96 -13.72 -10.88
N THR A 142 -1.90 -14.40 -10.43
CA THR A 142 -1.48 -14.37 -9.04
C THR A 142 0.00 -14.07 -8.85
N VAL A 143 0.34 -13.41 -7.74
CA VAL A 143 1.71 -13.04 -7.40
C VAL A 143 1.90 -12.95 -5.88
N ASN A 144 3.09 -13.30 -5.39
CA ASN A 144 3.46 -13.00 -4.01
C ASN A 144 4.21 -11.67 -3.93
N ILE A 145 4.06 -10.95 -2.82
CA ILE A 145 4.71 -9.64 -2.61
C ILE A 145 6.23 -9.72 -2.70
N GLN A 146 6.83 -10.85 -2.32
CA GLN A 146 8.28 -11.07 -2.42
C GLN A 146 8.87 -10.90 -3.83
N HIS A 147 8.04 -11.03 -4.86
CA HIS A 147 8.45 -10.90 -6.25
C HIS A 147 8.33 -9.47 -6.80
N ILE A 148 7.81 -8.53 -6.02
CA ILE A 148 7.68 -7.14 -6.48
C ILE A 148 9.06 -6.48 -6.39
N GLU A 149 9.50 -5.85 -7.48
CA GLU A 149 10.86 -5.31 -7.62
C GLU A 149 11.20 -4.33 -6.49
N SER A 150 10.34 -3.33 -6.23
CA SER A 150 10.58 -2.27 -5.25
C SER A 150 10.74 -2.73 -3.80
N ILE A 151 10.20 -3.90 -3.44
CA ILE A 151 10.23 -4.43 -2.07
C ILE A 151 11.16 -5.64 -1.91
N ASN A 152 11.84 -6.03 -2.99
CA ASN A 152 12.72 -7.19 -3.01
C ASN A 152 13.82 -7.11 -1.94
N GLU A 153 14.50 -5.97 -1.83
CA GLU A 153 15.58 -5.77 -0.84
C GLU A 153 15.06 -5.85 0.60
N LEU A 154 13.87 -5.32 0.86
CA LEU A 154 13.25 -5.38 2.19
C LEU A 154 12.88 -6.82 2.55
N VAL A 155 12.34 -7.57 1.58
CA VAL A 155 11.99 -8.98 1.78
C VAL A 155 13.23 -9.84 2.00
N GLU A 156 14.31 -9.61 1.26
CA GLU A 156 15.60 -10.28 1.50
C GLU A 156 16.14 -9.97 2.90
N LYS A 157 16.05 -8.72 3.35
CA LYS A 157 16.43 -8.32 4.71
C LYS A 157 15.60 -9.00 5.81
N ILE A 158 14.29 -9.17 5.60
CA ILE A 158 13.40 -9.85 6.55
C ILE A 158 13.65 -11.36 6.57
N THR A 159 13.76 -11.96 5.39
CA THR A 159 13.72 -13.42 5.26
C THR A 159 15.09 -14.07 5.27
N GLY A 160 16.12 -13.34 4.85
CA GLY A 160 17.47 -13.85 4.55
C GLY A 160 17.56 -14.60 3.21
N VAL A 161 16.50 -14.58 2.40
CA VAL A 161 16.40 -15.33 1.15
C VAL A 161 16.39 -14.37 -0.03
N LYS A 162 17.35 -14.56 -0.95
CA LYS A 162 17.40 -13.80 -2.20
C LYS A 162 16.33 -14.28 -3.18
N ILE A 163 15.49 -13.37 -3.65
CA ILE A 163 14.41 -13.67 -4.60
C ILE A 163 14.83 -13.20 -6.01
N ASN A 164 15.06 -14.16 -6.89
CA ASN A 164 15.53 -13.92 -8.26
C ASN A 164 14.40 -13.63 -9.24
N GLU A 165 13.22 -14.21 -9.02
CA GLU A 165 12.06 -14.00 -9.87
C GLU A 165 11.33 -12.73 -9.46
N ARG A 166 11.15 -11.81 -10.41
CA ARG A 166 10.68 -10.46 -10.15
C ARG A 166 9.67 -9.98 -11.18
N VAL A 167 8.76 -9.13 -10.71
CA VAL A 167 7.75 -8.40 -11.48
C VAL A 167 7.98 -6.90 -11.28
N PRO A 168 8.12 -6.12 -12.35
CA PRO A 168 8.18 -4.66 -12.26
C PRO A 168 6.92 -4.06 -11.65
N ASP A 169 7.05 -3.09 -10.76
CA ASP A 169 5.94 -2.34 -10.15
C ASP A 169 4.92 -1.82 -11.16
N ARG A 170 5.38 -1.40 -12.35
CA ARG A 170 4.51 -0.88 -13.43
C ARG A 170 3.41 -1.85 -13.84
N ILE A 171 3.67 -3.16 -13.77
CA ILE A 171 2.70 -4.19 -14.14
C ILE A 171 1.55 -4.21 -13.12
N LEU A 172 1.90 -4.14 -11.84
CA LEU A 172 0.93 -4.13 -10.74
C LEU A 172 0.14 -2.82 -10.71
N GLN A 173 0.80 -1.69 -11.01
CA GLN A 173 0.14 -0.39 -11.15
C GLN A 173 -0.77 -0.33 -12.37
N ALA A 174 -0.45 -1.04 -13.45
CA ALA A 174 -1.29 -1.12 -14.63
C ALA A 174 -2.51 -2.04 -14.44
N ALA A 175 -2.54 -2.88 -13.41
CA ALA A 175 -3.67 -3.76 -13.14
C ALA A 175 -4.96 -2.97 -12.88
N ASP A 176 -6.04 -3.41 -13.52
CA ASP A 176 -7.37 -2.84 -13.34
C ASP A 176 -7.96 -3.25 -11.99
N GLU A 177 -7.62 -4.42 -11.47
CA GLU A 177 -8.07 -4.85 -10.14
C GLU A 177 -6.94 -5.57 -9.40
N VAL A 178 -6.77 -5.24 -8.12
CA VAL A 178 -5.81 -5.88 -7.22
C VAL A 178 -6.57 -6.37 -6.00
N VAL A 179 -6.49 -7.67 -5.73
CA VAL A 179 -7.17 -8.32 -4.61
C VAL A 179 -6.13 -8.92 -3.67
N ASN A 180 -6.16 -8.52 -2.41
CA ASN A 180 -5.33 -9.13 -1.38
C ASN A 180 -5.93 -10.45 -0.90
N VAL A 181 -5.15 -11.52 -0.96
CA VAL A 181 -5.47 -12.83 -0.38
C VAL A 181 -4.66 -13.00 0.89
N ASP A 182 -5.34 -12.83 2.01
CA ASP A 182 -4.75 -12.94 3.33
C ASP A 182 -5.24 -14.18 4.07
N LEU A 183 -4.40 -14.68 4.96
CA LEU A 183 -4.67 -15.80 5.85
C LEU A 183 -4.00 -15.51 7.19
N THR A 184 -4.54 -16.01 8.30
CA THR A 184 -3.80 -15.88 9.56
C THR A 184 -2.48 -16.65 9.49
N ILE A 185 -1.47 -16.18 10.22
CA ILE A 185 -0.15 -16.82 10.21
C ILE A 185 -0.22 -18.22 10.79
N ASP A 186 -1.04 -18.42 11.83
CA ASP A 186 -1.18 -19.73 12.46
C ASP A 186 -1.83 -20.74 11.49
N GLU A 187 -2.86 -20.34 10.73
CA GLU A 187 -3.45 -21.16 9.65
C GLU A 187 -2.44 -21.44 8.52
N LEU A 188 -1.62 -20.46 8.13
CA LEU A 188 -0.59 -20.65 7.10
C LEU A 188 0.46 -21.69 7.56
N LEU A 189 0.90 -21.60 8.81
CA LEU A 189 1.84 -22.54 9.40
C LEU A 189 1.24 -23.94 9.53
N GLU A 190 -0.05 -24.05 9.87
CA GLU A 190 -0.76 -25.32 9.90
C GLU A 190 -0.86 -25.95 8.51
N ARG A 191 -1.20 -25.16 7.49
CA ARG A 191 -1.22 -25.61 6.09
C ARG A 191 0.15 -26.09 5.63
N LEU A 192 1.22 -25.41 6.05
CA LEU A 192 2.58 -25.84 5.77
C LEU A 192 2.90 -27.18 6.45
N LYS A 193 2.60 -27.32 7.75
CA LYS A 193 2.85 -28.55 8.53
C LYS A 193 2.08 -29.76 8.00
N THR A 194 0.89 -29.53 7.47
CA THR A 194 0.03 -30.57 6.87
C THR A 194 0.39 -30.89 5.41
N GLY A 195 1.49 -30.34 4.87
CA GLY A 195 1.95 -30.61 3.51
C GLY A 195 1.12 -29.93 2.41
N LYS A 196 0.22 -28.99 2.77
CA LYS A 196 -0.65 -28.28 1.82
C LYS A 196 0.06 -27.12 1.09
N VAL A 197 1.29 -26.78 1.49
CA VAL A 197 2.06 -25.66 0.90
C VAL A 197 3.31 -26.14 0.18
N TYR A 198 4.08 -27.06 0.79
CA TYR A 198 5.26 -27.71 0.23
C TYR A 198 5.22 -29.21 0.52
N ASP A 199 6.03 -29.97 -0.24
CA ASP A 199 6.39 -31.34 0.09
C ASP A 199 6.82 -31.47 1.55
N LEU A 200 6.33 -32.48 2.26
CA LEU A 200 6.62 -32.72 3.68
C LEU A 200 8.12 -32.77 3.99
N GLN A 201 8.95 -33.20 3.03
CA GLN A 201 10.41 -33.23 3.16
C GLN A 201 11.04 -31.83 3.26
N LYS A 202 10.43 -30.81 2.64
CA LYS A 202 10.93 -29.42 2.64
C LYS A 202 10.37 -28.60 3.80
N VAL A 203 9.34 -29.09 4.49
CA VAL A 203 8.66 -28.38 5.59
C VAL A 203 9.62 -27.97 6.72
N PRO A 204 10.51 -28.83 7.25
CA PRO A 204 11.41 -28.44 8.33
C PRO A 204 12.32 -27.27 7.95
N ILE A 205 12.87 -27.30 6.74
CA ILE A 205 13.75 -26.25 6.20
C ILE A 205 12.95 -24.96 5.98
N ALA A 206 11.72 -25.06 5.47
CA ALA A 206 10.85 -23.91 5.25
C ALA A 206 10.47 -23.22 6.59
N LEU A 207 10.13 -23.98 7.62
CA LEU A 207 9.81 -23.50 8.96
C LEU A 207 11.01 -22.86 9.66
N GLN A 208 12.21 -23.38 9.46
CA GLN A 208 13.44 -22.81 10.02
C GLN A 208 13.91 -21.55 9.27
N ASN A 209 13.42 -21.28 8.07
CA ASN A 209 13.87 -20.14 7.25
C ASN A 209 12.77 -19.11 7.00
N PHE A 210 12.02 -19.26 5.92
CA PHE A 210 11.08 -18.25 5.44
C PHE A 210 9.79 -18.19 6.29
N PHE A 211 9.32 -19.34 6.79
CA PHE A 211 8.04 -19.48 7.50
C PHE A 211 8.19 -19.38 9.01
N GLN A 212 9.00 -18.43 9.48
CA GLN A 212 9.03 -18.07 10.90
C GLN A 212 7.93 -17.03 11.20
N LYS A 213 7.31 -17.12 12.38
CA LYS A 213 6.13 -16.31 12.74
C LYS A 213 6.39 -14.80 12.70
N ASP A 214 7.53 -14.37 13.19
CA ASP A 214 8.02 -12.98 13.18
C ASP A 214 8.28 -12.46 11.75
N LYS A 215 8.85 -13.28 10.87
CA LYS A 215 9.05 -12.95 9.45
C LYS A 215 7.72 -12.83 8.73
N LEU A 216 6.81 -13.78 8.94
CA LEU A 216 5.48 -13.76 8.34
C LEU A 216 4.64 -12.55 8.81
N LEU A 217 4.78 -12.11 10.07
CA LEU A 217 4.16 -10.87 10.55
C LEU A 217 4.64 -9.65 9.78
N GLN A 218 5.95 -9.54 9.54
CA GLN A 218 6.53 -8.44 8.78
C GLN A 218 6.13 -8.49 7.30
N LEU A 219 6.10 -9.68 6.69
CA LEU A 219 5.64 -9.85 5.31
C LEU A 219 4.15 -9.53 5.16
N ARG A 220 3.32 -9.83 6.16
CA ARG A 220 1.90 -9.46 6.17
C ARG A 220 1.72 -7.94 6.23
N ASP A 221 2.44 -7.25 7.13
CA ASP A 221 2.44 -5.78 7.20
C ASP A 221 2.89 -5.17 5.87
N LEU A 222 3.97 -5.68 5.28
CA LEU A 222 4.47 -5.24 3.99
C LEU A 222 3.44 -5.46 2.87
N ALA A 223 2.77 -6.61 2.85
CA ALA A 223 1.74 -6.92 1.86
C ALA A 223 0.55 -5.95 1.94
N LEU A 224 0.07 -5.67 3.16
CA LEU A 224 -1.05 -4.75 3.36
C LEU A 224 -0.69 -3.32 2.95
N LYS A 225 0.51 -2.84 3.30
CA LYS A 225 1.01 -1.53 2.88
C LYS A 225 1.12 -1.43 1.37
N GLU A 226 1.63 -2.46 0.72
CA GLU A 226 1.82 -2.46 -0.72
C GLU A 226 0.49 -2.49 -1.48
N VAL A 227 -0.48 -3.29 -1.02
CA VAL A 227 -1.83 -3.27 -1.58
C VAL A 227 -2.49 -1.91 -1.36
N SER A 228 -2.36 -1.31 -0.17
CA SER A 228 -2.87 0.05 0.10
C SER A 228 -2.28 1.06 -0.89
N ARG A 229 -0.97 1.02 -1.11
CA ARG A 229 -0.26 1.91 -2.07
C ARG A 229 -0.79 1.76 -3.49
N LEU A 230 -1.03 0.52 -3.95
CA LEU A 230 -1.58 0.25 -5.29
C LEU A 230 -3.02 0.78 -5.43
N VAL A 231 -3.85 0.59 -4.41
CA VAL A 231 -5.24 1.09 -4.37
C VAL A 231 -5.27 2.62 -4.34
N GLU A 232 -4.43 3.26 -3.51
CA GLU A 232 -4.28 4.72 -3.47
C GLU A 232 -3.89 5.29 -4.84
N GLY A 233 -2.93 4.66 -5.52
CA GLY A 233 -2.53 5.04 -6.88
C GLY A 233 -3.65 4.89 -7.92
N LYS A 234 -4.57 3.93 -7.74
CA LYS A 234 -5.74 3.77 -8.60
C LYS A 234 -6.80 4.84 -8.34
N ILE A 235 -7.14 5.11 -7.07
CA ILE A 235 -8.02 6.22 -6.67
C ILE A 235 -7.49 7.54 -7.24
N ALA A 236 -6.16 7.72 -7.20
CA ALA A 236 -5.48 8.89 -7.73
C ALA A 236 -5.55 9.04 -9.26
N ARG A 237 -5.97 8.02 -10.01
CA ARG A 237 -6.15 8.07 -11.46
C ARG A 237 -7.62 8.17 -11.86
N GLU A 238 -8.49 7.43 -11.19
CA GLU A 238 -9.90 7.30 -11.59
C GLU A 238 -10.83 8.35 -10.99
N ILE A 239 -10.57 8.81 -9.77
CA ILE A 239 -11.40 9.81 -9.11
C ILE A 239 -10.78 11.19 -9.35
N PRO A 240 -11.49 12.18 -9.94
CA PRO A 240 -10.97 13.54 -10.06
C PRO A 240 -10.62 14.13 -8.69
N ALA A 241 -9.59 14.98 -8.62
CA ALA A 241 -9.13 15.54 -7.34
C ALA A 241 -10.24 16.24 -6.52
N ALA A 242 -11.28 16.77 -7.19
CA ALA A 242 -12.43 17.40 -6.56
C ALA A 242 -13.38 16.43 -5.82
N GLY A 243 -13.33 15.13 -6.12
CA GLY A 243 -14.17 14.09 -5.50
C GLY A 243 -13.42 13.13 -4.59
N ARG A 244 -12.12 13.35 -4.36
CA ARG A 244 -11.34 12.54 -3.41
C ARG A 244 -11.55 13.10 -2.01
N GLU A 245 -11.92 12.24 -1.06
CA GLU A 245 -11.59 12.52 0.34
C GLU A 245 -10.06 12.56 0.42
N LYS A 246 -9.50 13.77 0.53
CA LYS A 246 -8.06 13.98 0.58
C LYS A 246 -7.48 13.17 1.75
N LEU A 247 -6.34 12.52 1.54
CA LEU A 247 -5.42 12.22 2.64
C LEU A 247 -4.87 13.58 3.11
N GLN A 248 -5.64 14.23 3.98
CA GLN A 248 -5.45 15.62 4.36
C GLN A 248 -4.20 15.75 5.23
N ALA A 249 -3.37 16.77 4.95
CA ALA A 249 -2.10 16.93 5.63
C ALA A 249 -2.29 17.31 7.12
N ILE A 250 -1.29 16.99 7.95
CA ILE A 250 -1.23 17.47 9.33
C ILE A 250 -0.17 18.56 9.41
N VAL A 251 -0.54 19.71 9.97
CA VAL A 251 0.38 20.81 10.25
C VAL A 251 0.55 20.94 11.75
N THR A 252 1.79 20.92 12.24
CA THR A 252 2.11 21.20 13.64
C THR A 252 2.80 22.54 13.74
N ALA A 253 2.19 23.50 14.44
CA ALA A 253 2.86 24.75 14.73
C ALA A 253 3.65 24.65 16.04
N ILE A 254 4.93 24.98 15.99
CA ILE A 254 5.80 25.06 17.16
C ILE A 254 6.26 26.51 17.38
N SER A 255 6.54 26.85 18.63
CA SER A 255 7.18 28.11 19.02
C SER A 255 8.62 27.86 19.46
N THR A 256 9.31 28.92 19.86
CA THR A 256 10.65 28.85 20.48
C THR A 256 10.65 28.10 21.82
N ASN A 257 9.48 27.85 22.43
CA ASN A 257 9.39 27.06 23.65
C ASN A 257 9.75 25.59 23.39
N TYR A 258 10.95 25.22 23.83
CA TYR A 258 11.54 23.90 23.70
C TYR A 258 10.69 22.75 24.27
N ARG A 259 10.13 22.94 25.48
CA ARG A 259 9.50 21.85 26.24
C ARG A 259 8.18 21.45 25.61
N SER A 260 7.34 22.43 25.29
CA SER A 260 6.07 22.20 24.60
C SER A 260 6.27 21.69 23.16
N GLY A 261 7.30 22.19 22.46
CA GLY A 261 7.65 21.77 21.10
C GLY A 261 7.94 20.27 20.99
N ARG A 262 8.68 19.68 21.93
CA ARG A 262 8.98 18.23 21.92
C ARG A 262 7.74 17.35 22.04
N LYS A 263 6.83 17.70 22.95
CA LYS A 263 5.58 16.95 23.17
C LYS A 263 4.67 17.04 21.95
N LEU A 264 4.56 18.24 21.36
CA LEU A 264 3.82 18.48 20.13
C LEU A 264 4.33 17.61 18.99
N ILE A 265 5.63 17.68 18.70
CA ILE A 265 6.28 16.92 17.62
C ILE A 265 6.05 15.41 17.78
N ARG A 266 6.22 14.88 18.99
CA ARG A 266 5.99 13.44 19.26
C ARG A 266 4.52 13.04 19.06
N LYS A 267 3.58 13.86 19.52
CA LYS A 267 2.14 13.55 19.42
C LYS A 267 1.66 13.66 17.97
N SER A 268 2.08 14.70 17.25
CA SER A 268 1.73 14.87 15.84
C SER A 268 2.39 13.85 14.93
N SER A 269 3.62 13.42 15.21
CA SER A 269 4.27 12.32 14.48
C SER A 269 3.43 11.04 14.56
N ARG A 270 2.95 10.67 15.76
CA ARG A 270 2.09 9.49 15.94
C ARG A 270 0.77 9.61 15.17
N LEU A 271 0.15 10.78 15.17
CA LEU A 271 -1.08 11.03 14.41
C LEU A 271 -0.83 10.95 12.90
N ALA A 272 0.26 11.53 12.42
CA ALA A 272 0.64 11.47 11.01
C ALA A 272 0.89 10.03 10.56
N SER A 273 1.58 9.22 11.37
CA SER A 273 1.77 7.80 11.09
C SER A 273 0.47 7.01 11.12
N LEU A 274 -0.42 7.29 12.09
CA LEU A 274 -1.71 6.61 12.21
C LEU A 274 -2.62 6.87 11.00
N TYR A 275 -2.64 8.11 10.52
CA TYR A 275 -3.47 8.53 9.38
C TYR A 275 -2.74 8.46 8.03
N ASN A 276 -1.55 7.86 7.98
CA ASN A 276 -0.68 7.82 6.79
C ASN A 276 -0.61 9.17 6.04
N SER A 277 -0.54 10.27 6.79
CA SER A 277 -0.74 11.63 6.28
C SER A 277 0.57 12.38 6.15
N LYS A 278 0.67 13.26 5.14
CA LYS A 278 1.81 14.19 5.03
C LYS A 278 1.85 15.08 6.26
N TRP A 279 3.04 15.23 6.84
CA TRP A 279 3.21 15.98 8.09
C TRP A 279 4.22 17.11 7.93
N TYR A 280 3.79 18.31 8.32
CA TYR A 280 4.60 19.51 8.30
C TYR A 280 4.78 20.05 9.71
N VAL A 281 5.99 20.51 10.03
CA VAL A 281 6.26 21.25 11.27
C VAL A 281 6.63 22.67 10.89
N VAL A 282 5.84 23.63 11.38
CA VAL A 282 5.97 25.04 11.02
C VAL A 282 6.36 25.90 12.21
N TYR A 283 7.19 26.90 11.94
CA TYR A 283 7.52 27.98 12.85
C TYR A 283 7.33 29.30 12.11
N VAL A 284 6.68 30.28 12.74
CA VAL A 284 6.53 31.62 12.18
C VAL A 284 7.49 32.56 12.90
N GLN A 285 8.42 33.12 12.15
CA GLN A 285 9.33 34.15 12.62
C GLN A 285 8.65 35.52 12.52
N THR A 286 8.48 36.20 13.66
CA THR A 286 7.95 37.56 13.72
C THR A 286 9.06 38.61 13.64
N SER A 287 8.76 39.86 13.28
CA SER A 287 9.75 40.95 13.24
C SER A 287 10.39 41.27 14.60
N LYS A 288 9.73 40.87 15.70
CA LYS A 288 10.27 40.97 17.06
C LYS A 288 11.25 39.85 17.41
N GLU A 289 11.24 38.78 16.62
CA GLU A 289 12.05 37.56 16.76
C GLU A 289 13.03 37.41 15.58
N SER A 290 13.53 38.53 15.02
CA SER A 290 14.62 38.44 14.04
C SER A 290 15.84 37.73 14.66
N THR A 291 16.64 37.02 13.88
CA THR A 291 17.83 36.28 14.34
C THR A 291 18.82 37.11 15.18
N ALA A 292 18.80 38.44 15.04
CA ALA A 292 19.59 39.37 15.84
C ALA A 292 19.01 39.72 17.24
N LYS A 293 17.80 39.26 17.57
CA LYS A 293 17.04 39.66 18.77
C LYS A 293 16.52 38.50 19.64
N ILE A 294 16.67 37.26 19.19
CA ILE A 294 16.34 36.06 19.99
C ILE A 294 17.57 35.65 20.80
N ASP A 295 17.37 35.21 22.05
CA ASP A 295 18.43 34.60 22.86
C ASP A 295 19.03 33.36 22.16
N ALA A 296 20.34 33.19 22.26
CA ALA A 296 21.06 32.05 21.70
C ALA A 296 20.56 30.70 22.24
N SER A 297 20.02 30.68 23.47
CA SER A 297 19.40 29.51 24.08
C SER A 297 18.15 29.05 23.31
N ASP A 298 17.23 29.96 23.03
CA ASP A 298 15.99 29.73 22.30
C ASP A 298 16.23 29.31 20.85
N GLN A 299 17.23 29.92 20.18
CA GLN A 299 17.63 29.50 18.84
C GLN A 299 18.10 28.05 18.78
N ARG A 300 18.93 27.63 19.74
CA ARG A 300 19.38 26.22 19.84
C ARG A 300 18.20 25.28 20.07
N HIS A 301 17.24 25.68 20.88
CA HIS A 301 16.05 24.88 21.15
C HIS A 301 15.18 24.69 19.90
N LEU A 302 14.97 25.74 19.11
CA LEU A 302 14.22 25.66 17.85
C LEU A 302 14.91 24.73 16.85
N ILE A 303 16.23 24.87 16.65
CA ILE A 303 17.02 24.02 15.76
C ILE A 303 16.92 22.54 16.18
N ASN A 304 17.02 22.26 17.47
CA ASN A 304 16.88 20.89 17.99
C ASN A 304 15.48 20.31 17.74
N ASN A 305 14.43 21.12 17.84
CA ASN A 305 13.07 20.69 17.54
C ASN A 305 12.88 20.43 16.05
N PHE A 306 13.44 21.26 15.16
CA PHE A 306 13.43 21.02 13.72
C PHE A 306 14.17 19.74 13.34
N LYS A 307 15.37 19.53 13.90
CA LYS A 307 16.13 18.30 13.67
C LYS A 307 15.31 17.06 14.07
N ARG A 308 14.69 17.09 15.25
CA ARG A 308 13.83 16.00 15.73
C ARG A 308 12.59 15.79 14.85
N ALA A 309 11.96 16.88 14.40
CA ALA A 309 10.82 16.80 13.50
C ALA A 309 11.19 16.12 12.19
N ALA A 310 12.32 16.51 11.59
CA ALA A 310 12.84 15.87 10.38
C ALA A 310 13.20 14.40 10.59
N GLU A 311 13.86 14.05 11.70
CA GLU A 311 14.16 12.65 12.09
C GLU A 311 12.89 11.79 12.23
N LEU A 312 11.77 12.38 12.62
CA LEU A 312 10.47 11.72 12.74
C LEU A 312 9.61 11.78 11.47
N GLY A 313 10.16 12.30 10.36
CA GLY A 313 9.51 12.32 9.05
C GLY A 313 8.69 13.57 8.72
N ALA A 314 8.80 14.66 9.49
CA ALA A 314 8.17 15.93 9.14
C ALA A 314 8.93 16.68 8.05
N GLN A 315 8.20 17.38 7.18
CA GLN A 315 8.74 18.49 6.40
C GLN A 315 8.77 19.76 7.26
N VAL A 316 9.96 20.23 7.58
CA VAL A 316 10.14 21.44 8.40
C VAL A 316 10.07 22.69 7.53
N VAL A 317 9.25 23.66 7.94
CA VAL A 317 9.07 24.92 7.21
C VAL A 317 9.14 26.12 8.15
N GLN A 318 9.98 27.08 7.80
CA GLN A 318 10.07 28.37 8.48
C GLN A 318 9.33 29.41 7.66
N LEU A 319 8.34 30.05 8.27
CA LEU A 319 7.53 31.12 7.69
C LEU A 319 7.97 32.46 8.29
N SER A 320 7.76 33.55 7.57
CA SER A 320 7.99 34.91 8.08
C SER A 320 6.67 35.67 8.09
N GLY A 321 6.35 36.35 9.20
CA GLY A 321 5.16 37.18 9.27
C GLY A 321 4.84 37.68 10.68
N ASP A 322 4.31 38.89 10.77
CA ASP A 322 3.91 39.51 12.04
C ASP A 322 2.57 38.97 12.58
N HIS A 323 1.75 38.38 11.71
CA HIS A 323 0.48 37.74 12.04
C HIS A 323 0.60 36.22 12.03
N VAL A 324 1.08 35.67 13.16
CA VAL A 324 1.38 34.23 13.33
C VAL A 324 0.19 33.32 12.97
N ALA A 325 -1.01 33.62 13.49
CA ALA A 325 -2.19 32.79 13.25
C ALA A 325 -2.55 32.72 11.76
N ARG A 326 -2.54 33.87 11.07
CA ARG A 326 -2.83 33.95 9.63
C ARG A 326 -1.77 33.21 8.80
N ALA A 327 -0.49 33.41 9.10
CA ALA A 327 0.60 32.72 8.39
C ALA A 327 0.50 31.19 8.51
N ILE A 328 0.14 30.67 9.69
CA ILE A 328 -0.07 29.22 9.91
C ILE A 328 -1.28 28.72 9.11
N VAL A 329 -2.40 29.43 9.17
CA VAL A 329 -3.64 29.00 8.47
C VAL A 329 -3.46 29.08 6.95
N ASP A 330 -2.83 30.12 6.43
CA ASP A 330 -2.54 30.26 4.99
C ASP A 330 -1.63 29.13 4.51
N PHE A 331 -0.62 28.77 5.31
CA PHE A 331 0.23 27.63 5.00
C PHE A 331 -0.54 26.31 5.06
N ALA A 332 -1.34 26.09 6.12
CA ALA A 332 -2.16 24.89 6.27
C ALA A 332 -3.13 24.72 5.10
N LYS A 333 -3.76 25.81 4.65
CA LYS A 333 -4.59 25.87 3.44
C LYS A 333 -3.80 25.51 2.18
N SER A 334 -2.62 26.09 1.99
CA SER A 334 -1.76 25.80 0.83
C SER A 334 -1.32 24.33 0.75
N LYS A 335 -1.31 23.63 1.89
CA LYS A 335 -0.99 22.21 2.00
C LYS A 335 -2.22 21.32 2.14
N GLU A 336 -3.42 21.89 2.04
CA GLU A 336 -4.69 21.18 2.14
C GLU A 336 -4.77 20.33 3.42
N ALA A 337 -4.39 20.95 4.54
CA ALA A 337 -4.32 20.29 5.84
C ALA A 337 -5.71 20.10 6.48
N SER A 338 -5.96 18.92 7.05
CA SER A 338 -7.16 18.60 7.85
C SER A 338 -7.02 19.08 9.28
N LEU A 339 -5.80 18.95 9.81
CA LEU A 339 -5.56 19.02 11.23
C LEU A 339 -4.38 19.94 11.51
N LEU A 340 -4.67 20.96 12.31
CA LEU A 340 -3.69 21.87 12.87
C LEU A 340 -3.43 21.51 14.33
N VAL A 341 -2.22 21.03 14.62
CA VAL A 341 -1.78 20.67 15.98
C VAL A 341 -1.00 21.84 16.59
N ILE A 342 -1.48 22.36 17.71
CA ILE A 342 -0.84 23.49 18.42
C ILE A 342 -0.77 23.24 19.92
N GLY A 343 0.19 23.88 20.58
CA GLY A 343 0.30 23.86 22.03
C GLY A 343 -0.84 24.64 22.68
N LYS A 344 -1.40 24.11 23.77
CA LYS A 344 -2.34 24.88 24.60
C LYS A 344 -1.60 26.10 25.16
N PRO A 345 -2.11 27.32 25.00
CA PRO A 345 -1.51 28.49 25.63
C PRO A 345 -1.53 28.32 27.15
N ALA A 346 -0.40 28.63 27.81
CA ALA A 346 -0.36 28.75 29.26
C ALA A 346 -1.13 30.02 29.64
N PHE A 347 -2.14 29.91 30.50
CA PHE A 347 -2.83 31.05 31.07
C PHE A 347 -2.22 31.31 32.45
N GLY A 348 -1.27 32.24 32.55
CA GLY A 348 -0.83 32.75 33.86
C GLY A 348 -1.92 33.62 34.49
N PHE A 349 -1.93 33.73 35.83
CA PHE A 349 -2.90 34.56 36.57
C PHE A 349 -2.88 36.04 36.11
N PHE A 350 -1.73 36.56 35.65
CA PHE A 350 -1.58 37.89 35.08
C PHE A 350 -1.90 37.99 33.57
N ASP A 351 -1.90 36.87 32.84
CA ASP A 351 -2.32 36.81 31.42
C ASP A 351 -3.85 36.84 31.26
N LEU A 352 -4.60 36.60 32.34
CA LEU A 352 -6.06 36.75 32.35
C LEU A 352 -6.49 38.23 32.23
N LEU A 353 -5.66 39.16 32.71
CA LEU A 353 -5.81 40.61 32.45
C LEU A 353 -5.27 41.00 31.08
N GLY A 354 -4.26 40.28 30.58
CA GLY A 354 -3.64 40.47 29.27
C GLY A 354 -4.33 39.67 28.17
N PHE A 355 -5.50 40.11 27.73
CA PHE A 355 -6.36 39.54 26.67
C PHE A 355 -5.68 38.97 25.38
N ARG A 356 -4.39 39.22 25.10
CA ARG A 356 -3.68 38.88 23.85
C ARG A 356 -3.64 37.38 23.50
N ASN A 357 -3.41 36.49 24.47
CA ASN A 357 -3.30 35.04 24.20
C ASN A 357 -4.68 34.41 23.92
N PHE A 358 -5.73 34.94 24.55
CA PHE A 358 -7.12 34.57 24.30
C PHE A 358 -7.60 35.02 22.91
N PHE A 359 -7.26 36.25 22.51
CA PHE A 359 -7.58 36.75 21.17
C PHE A 359 -6.89 35.95 20.06
N ARG A 360 -5.63 35.54 20.25
CA ARG A 360 -4.91 34.72 19.27
C ARG A 360 -5.54 33.33 19.07
N LEU A 361 -5.94 32.67 20.15
CA LEU A 361 -6.62 31.37 20.04
C LEU A 361 -8.01 31.51 19.40
N LYS A 362 -8.77 32.54 19.77
CA LYS A 362 -10.09 32.84 19.20
C LYS A 362 -10.01 33.23 17.72
N GLU A 363 -8.98 33.94 17.32
CA GLU A 363 -8.71 34.28 15.92
C GLU A 363 -8.33 33.03 15.12
N LEU A 364 -7.47 32.18 15.69
CA LEU A 364 -7.02 30.94 15.05
C LEU A 364 -8.18 29.95 14.88
N THR A 365 -9.04 29.76 15.89
CA THR A 365 -10.24 28.93 15.77
C THR A 365 -11.26 29.49 14.79
N LYS A 366 -11.39 30.81 14.68
CA LYS A 366 -12.25 31.45 13.68
C LYS A 366 -11.71 31.21 12.26
N LEU A 367 -10.41 31.40 12.04
CA LEU A 367 -9.79 31.25 10.74
C LEU A 367 -9.78 29.78 10.27
N THR A 368 -9.53 28.82 11.17
CA THR A 368 -9.57 27.40 10.79
C THR A 368 -10.99 26.90 10.54
N SER A 369 -11.98 27.37 11.32
CA SER A 369 -13.40 27.01 11.12
C SER A 369 -13.94 27.50 9.78
N GLN A 370 -13.44 28.61 9.25
CA GLN A 370 -13.81 29.11 7.92
C GLN A 370 -13.24 28.26 6.78
N GLU A 371 -12.18 27.50 7.04
CA GLU A 371 -11.43 26.73 6.06
C GLU A 371 -11.60 25.21 6.24
N GLY A 372 -12.44 24.77 7.18
CA GLY A 372 -12.69 23.35 7.44
C GLY A 372 -11.50 22.60 8.06
N ILE A 373 -10.61 23.31 8.78
CA ILE A 373 -9.43 22.74 9.43
C ILE A 373 -9.73 22.49 10.91
N ASP A 374 -9.59 21.25 11.37
CA ASP A 374 -9.70 20.89 12.78
C ASP A 374 -8.47 21.36 13.57
N ILE A 375 -8.67 21.73 14.83
CA ILE A 375 -7.56 22.09 15.73
C ILE A 375 -7.45 21.06 16.85
N LEU A 376 -6.24 20.52 17.03
CA LEU A 376 -5.87 19.74 18.20
C LEU A 376 -5.00 20.57 19.14
N LEU A 377 -5.52 20.85 20.34
CA LEU A 377 -4.76 21.49 21.42
C LEU A 377 -4.02 20.44 22.26
N VAL A 378 -2.71 20.59 22.41
CA VAL A 378 -1.89 19.72 23.26
C VAL A 378 -1.51 20.46 24.54
N ALA A 379 -2.01 19.99 25.67
CA ALA A 379 -1.68 20.54 26.99
C ALA A 379 -0.18 20.35 27.35
N PRO A 380 0.43 21.27 28.12
CA PRO A 380 1.74 21.04 28.75
C PRO A 380 1.67 19.88 29.77
N ASP A 381 2.80 19.42 30.29
CA ASP A 381 2.83 18.40 31.36
C ASP A 381 2.63 19.10 32.73
N GLU A 382 1.94 18.45 33.69
CA GLU A 382 1.57 19.05 34.99
C GLU A 382 2.75 19.23 35.97
N ASN A 383 3.94 18.71 35.64
CA ASN A 383 5.15 18.88 36.45
C ASN A 383 6.07 19.99 35.90
N ASP A 384 5.48 21.07 35.38
CA ASP A 384 6.19 22.30 34.96
C ASP A 384 6.44 23.24 36.14
#